data_AF-A0A521H983-F1
#
_entry.id   AF-A0A521H983-F1
#
_cell.length_a   1.000
_cell.length_b   1.000
_cell.length_c   1.000
_cell.angle_alpha   90.00
_cell.angle_beta   90.00
_cell.angle_gamma   90.00
#
_symmetry.space_group_name_H-M   'P 1'
#
loop_
_entity.id
_entity.type
_entity.pdbx_description
1 polymer ?
#
loop_
_entity_poly.entity_id
_entity_poly.type
_entity_poly.pdbx_seq_one_letter_code
_entity_poly.pdbx_strand_id
1 'polypeptide(L)'
;LQIGSSPVIASLGETASGQILNINADFAANELVKVVQPYKIIFLTGTGGLLDGDERVIDSINLSSEYEYLSSQPWLHSGMRLKIEQIKQLLDVLPLASSVSITRPAELAKELFTHKGSGTLVRRGEKVMRVDDWRQLDLPRLRSLIESSFSRRLAPDYFERTRLRLAYVSENYRAALILVDGDGLPYLDKFAVLEEAQGEGLGRAVWHVMRSENPGLYWRSRHGNPVNPFYFEEADGCCKAGQWHVFWYGIAAFADIERCVASCAAKPQTLSAPVEQVA
;
A
#
# COMPACT_ATOMS: atom_id res chain seq x y z
N LEU A 1 5.34 -20.45 -22.80
CA LEU A 1 4.42 -19.30 -22.96
C LEU A 1 4.31 -18.78 -24.40
N GLN A 2 5.35 -18.93 -25.26
CA GLN A 2 5.38 -18.38 -26.62
C GLN A 2 4.22 -18.81 -27.54
N ILE A 3 3.57 -19.94 -27.26
CA ILE A 3 2.41 -20.45 -28.02
C ILE A 3 1.06 -20.19 -27.33
N GLY A 4 1.01 -19.35 -26.29
CA GLY A 4 -0.23 -18.98 -25.59
C GLY A 4 -0.83 -20.06 -24.68
N SER A 5 -0.14 -21.18 -24.47
CA SER A 5 -0.58 -22.26 -23.57
C SER A 5 -0.01 -22.12 -22.16
N SER A 6 -0.79 -22.52 -21.15
CA SER A 6 -0.35 -22.58 -19.75
C SER A 6 0.44 -23.88 -19.49
N PRO A 7 1.71 -23.80 -19.08
CA PRO A 7 2.49 -25.00 -18.80
C PRO A 7 1.99 -25.66 -17.50
N VAL A 8 1.75 -26.98 -17.56
CA VAL A 8 1.46 -27.81 -16.39
C VAL A 8 2.72 -28.61 -16.10
N ILE A 9 3.37 -28.35 -14.96
CA ILE A 9 4.68 -28.91 -14.61
C ILE A 9 4.50 -29.89 -13.45
N ALA A 10 4.97 -31.12 -13.62
CA ALA A 10 5.00 -32.12 -12.56
C ALA A 10 6.20 -31.90 -11.62
N SER A 11 6.05 -32.22 -10.33
CA SER A 11 7.11 -32.10 -9.33
C SER A 11 8.10 -33.29 -9.37
N LEU A 12 8.71 -33.50 -10.53
CA LEU A 12 9.72 -34.53 -10.76
C LEU A 12 11.07 -33.89 -11.04
N GLY A 13 12.13 -34.50 -10.51
CA GLY A 13 13.51 -34.12 -10.77
C GLY A 13 14.25 -35.17 -11.56
N GLU A 14 15.34 -34.77 -12.20
CA GLU A 14 16.25 -35.65 -12.92
C GLU A 14 17.67 -35.44 -12.38
N THR A 15 18.36 -36.53 -12.06
CA THR A 15 19.78 -36.50 -11.69
C THR A 15 20.68 -36.32 -12.91
N ALA A 16 21.95 -35.96 -12.72
CA ALA A 16 22.91 -35.84 -13.83
C ALA A 16 23.10 -37.13 -14.65
N SER A 17 22.75 -38.30 -14.09
CA SER A 17 22.79 -39.60 -14.78
C SER A 17 21.45 -40.00 -15.43
N GLY A 18 20.43 -39.13 -15.42
CA GLY A 18 19.14 -39.37 -16.05
C GLY A 18 18.10 -40.11 -15.19
N GLN A 19 18.39 -40.40 -13.92
CA GLN A 19 17.43 -41.03 -13.02
C GLN A 19 16.36 -40.00 -12.58
N ILE A 20 15.08 -40.35 -12.79
CA ILE A 20 13.94 -39.56 -12.31
C ILE A 20 13.68 -39.82 -10.84
N LEU A 21 13.44 -38.75 -10.08
CA LEU A 21 13.15 -38.77 -8.66
C LEU A 21 11.92 -37.91 -8.34
N ASN A 22 11.20 -38.29 -7.29
CA ASN A 22 10.10 -37.48 -6.78
C ASN A 22 10.65 -36.29 -5.98
N ILE A 23 10.14 -35.08 -6.23
CA ILE A 23 10.46 -33.88 -5.47
C ILE A 23 9.20 -33.40 -4.74
N ASN A 24 9.36 -32.90 -3.53
CA ASN A 24 8.26 -32.23 -2.83
C ASN A 24 7.75 -31.01 -3.64
N ALA A 25 6.44 -30.93 -3.86
CA ALA A 25 5.83 -29.93 -4.72
C ALA A 25 6.06 -28.48 -4.24
N ASP A 26 6.01 -28.23 -2.94
CA ASP A 26 6.24 -26.88 -2.39
C ASP A 26 7.68 -26.45 -2.61
N PHE A 27 8.65 -27.34 -2.40
CA PHE A 27 10.06 -27.07 -2.69
C PHE A 27 10.29 -26.79 -4.18
N ALA A 28 9.73 -27.62 -5.07
CA ALA A 28 9.86 -27.43 -6.51
C ALA A 28 9.23 -26.09 -6.97
N ALA A 29 8.03 -25.77 -6.46
CA ALA A 29 7.37 -24.51 -6.77
C ALA A 29 8.17 -23.31 -6.26
N ASN A 30 8.72 -23.38 -5.04
CA ASN A 30 9.53 -22.31 -4.45
C ASN A 30 10.79 -22.02 -5.28
N GLU A 31 11.51 -23.05 -5.71
CA GLU A 31 12.68 -22.86 -6.57
C GLU A 31 12.30 -22.31 -7.95
N LEU A 32 11.18 -22.76 -8.53
CA LEU A 32 10.68 -22.21 -9.78
C LEU A 32 10.34 -20.71 -9.64
N VAL A 33 9.68 -20.32 -8.55
CA VAL A 33 9.33 -18.92 -8.26
C VAL A 33 10.58 -18.05 -8.18
N LYS A 34 11.64 -18.52 -7.52
CA LYS A 34 12.92 -17.79 -7.42
C LYS A 34 13.59 -17.57 -8.77
N VAL A 35 13.40 -18.47 -9.73
CA VAL A 35 13.97 -18.31 -11.08
C VAL A 35 13.08 -17.46 -11.97
N VAL A 36 11.76 -17.69 -11.93
CA VAL A 36 10.78 -17.02 -12.80
C VAL A 36 10.53 -15.57 -12.37
N GLN A 37 10.69 -15.27 -11.07
CA GLN A 37 10.45 -13.94 -10.49
C GLN A 37 9.05 -13.38 -10.85
N PRO A 38 7.96 -14.13 -10.57
CA PRO A 38 6.62 -13.78 -11.03
C PRO A 38 6.00 -12.60 -10.28
N TYR A 39 5.15 -11.83 -10.96
CA TYR A 39 4.34 -10.76 -10.36
C TYR A 39 3.28 -11.28 -9.37
N LYS A 40 2.66 -12.43 -9.65
CA LYS A 40 1.71 -13.09 -8.75
C LYS A 40 2.02 -14.57 -8.61
N ILE A 41 1.97 -15.05 -7.38
CA ILE A 41 2.07 -16.45 -7.00
C ILE A 41 0.75 -16.82 -6.35
N ILE A 42 0.16 -17.95 -6.75
CA ILE A 42 -1.17 -18.34 -6.28
C ILE A 42 -1.11 -19.75 -5.73
N PHE A 43 -1.40 -19.88 -4.44
CA PHE A 43 -1.59 -21.17 -3.78
C PHE A 43 -3.08 -21.49 -3.72
N LEU A 44 -3.50 -22.52 -4.46
CA LEU A 44 -4.86 -23.02 -4.41
C LEU A 44 -5.01 -24.02 -3.27
N THR A 45 -5.99 -23.80 -2.39
CA THR A 45 -6.22 -24.63 -1.20
C THR A 45 -7.72 -24.88 -0.97
N GLY A 46 -8.06 -25.90 -0.17
CA GLY A 46 -9.45 -26.16 0.22
C GLY A 46 -10.00 -25.18 1.27
N THR A 47 -9.14 -24.66 2.16
CA THR A 47 -9.49 -23.66 3.19
C THR A 47 -9.71 -22.28 2.61
N GLY A 48 -9.12 -21.99 1.45
CA GLY A 48 -9.36 -20.76 0.70
C GLY A 48 -8.65 -19.53 1.24
N GLY A 49 -7.74 -19.67 2.20
CA GLY A 49 -7.00 -18.57 2.80
C GLY A 49 -6.29 -19.00 4.09
N LEU A 50 -5.58 -18.06 4.70
CA LEU A 50 -5.10 -18.13 6.07
C LEU A 50 -6.22 -17.64 7.00
N LEU A 51 -6.40 -18.34 8.11
CA LEU A 51 -7.42 -18.00 9.10
C LEU A 51 -6.83 -17.19 10.25
N ASP A 52 -7.63 -16.34 10.89
CA ASP A 52 -7.30 -15.70 12.16
C ASP A 52 -7.74 -16.57 13.36
N GLY A 53 -7.62 -16.01 14.57
CA GLY A 53 -8.03 -16.67 15.81
C GLY A 53 -9.55 -16.93 15.93
N ASP A 54 -10.37 -16.28 15.11
CA ASP A 54 -11.82 -16.44 15.06
C ASP A 54 -12.26 -17.36 13.89
N GLU A 55 -11.31 -18.09 13.30
CA GLU A 55 -11.49 -18.94 12.12
C GLU A 55 -12.00 -18.20 10.86
N ARG A 56 -11.78 -16.88 10.79
CA ARG A 56 -12.14 -16.07 9.63
C ARG A 56 -10.94 -15.92 8.70
N VAL A 57 -11.21 -15.84 7.40
CA VAL A 57 -10.14 -15.61 6.42
C VAL A 57 -9.55 -14.21 6.63
N ILE A 58 -8.23 -14.14 6.73
CA ILE A 58 -7.47 -12.89 6.73
C ILE A 58 -7.38 -12.42 5.27
N ASP A 59 -8.03 -11.31 4.95
CA ASP A 59 -8.08 -10.82 3.56
C ASP A 59 -6.69 -10.42 3.03
N SER A 60 -5.86 -9.79 3.86
CA SER A 60 -4.53 -9.34 3.43
C SER A 60 -3.51 -9.32 4.56
N ILE A 61 -2.25 -9.55 4.22
CA ILE A 61 -1.09 -9.49 5.14
C ILE A 61 0.03 -8.67 4.50
N ASN A 62 0.51 -7.66 5.22
CA ASN A 62 1.72 -6.91 4.94
C ASN A 62 2.85 -7.38 5.88
N LEU A 63 3.78 -8.17 5.34
CA LEU A 63 4.83 -8.80 6.13
C LEU A 63 5.77 -7.77 6.81
N SER A 64 6.01 -6.62 6.21
CA SER A 64 6.89 -5.60 6.79
C SER A 64 6.36 -5.01 8.11
N SER A 65 5.04 -4.98 8.29
CA SER A 65 4.37 -4.41 9.47
C SER A 65 3.75 -5.47 10.39
N GLU A 66 3.26 -6.59 9.84
CA GLU A 66 2.41 -7.53 10.58
C GLU A 66 3.10 -8.86 10.90
N TYR A 67 4.23 -9.20 10.26
CA TYR A 67 4.84 -10.52 10.41
C TYR A 67 5.20 -10.88 11.85
N GLU A 68 5.82 -9.96 12.60
CA GLU A 68 6.21 -10.20 13.99
C GLU A 68 4.99 -10.39 14.89
N TYR A 69 3.97 -9.53 14.72
CA TYR A 69 2.71 -9.65 15.46
C TYR A 69 2.04 -11.00 15.18
N LEU A 70 1.87 -11.37 13.92
CA LEU A 70 1.27 -12.63 13.49
C LEU A 70 2.06 -13.83 14.03
N SER A 71 3.39 -13.80 13.93
CA SER A 71 4.27 -14.87 14.40
C SER A 71 4.21 -15.09 15.91
N SER A 72 3.89 -14.02 16.67
CA SER A 72 3.70 -14.09 18.12
C SER A 72 2.34 -14.65 18.55
N GLN A 73 1.37 -14.75 17.63
CA GLN A 73 0.02 -15.18 17.98
C GLN A 73 -0.05 -16.70 18.28
N PRO A 74 -0.79 -17.11 19.34
CA PRO A 74 -0.88 -18.52 19.72
C PRO A 74 -1.68 -19.36 18.70
N TRP A 75 -2.66 -18.76 18.03
CA TRP A 75 -3.47 -19.42 17.00
C TRP A 75 -2.68 -19.69 15.70
N LEU A 76 -1.59 -18.96 15.46
CA LEU A 76 -0.73 -19.18 14.31
C LEU A 76 0.30 -20.28 14.60
N HIS A 77 -0.16 -21.53 14.55
CA HIS A 77 0.65 -22.71 14.85
C HIS A 77 0.71 -23.73 13.71
N SER A 78 1.64 -24.68 13.81
CA SER A 78 1.76 -25.83 12.91
C SER A 78 1.93 -25.42 11.43
N GLY A 79 1.11 -25.97 10.52
CA GLY A 79 1.25 -25.76 9.08
C GLY A 79 1.05 -24.31 8.62
N MET A 80 0.23 -23.51 9.31
CA MET A 80 0.03 -22.10 8.94
C MET A 80 1.27 -21.25 9.19
N ARG A 81 2.00 -21.52 10.29
CA ARG A 81 3.26 -20.84 10.59
C ARG A 81 4.30 -21.13 9.51
N LEU A 82 4.50 -22.42 9.18
CA LEU A 82 5.42 -22.83 8.11
C LEU A 82 5.07 -22.16 6.78
N LYS A 83 3.78 -22.02 6.47
CA LYS A 83 3.34 -21.39 5.23
C LYS A 83 3.63 -19.90 5.18
N ILE A 84 3.40 -19.16 6.27
CA ILE A 84 3.75 -17.74 6.36
C ILE A 84 5.27 -17.54 6.27
N GLU A 85 6.06 -18.38 6.95
CA GLU A 85 7.53 -18.34 6.89
C GLU A 85 8.04 -18.58 5.46
N GLN A 86 7.51 -19.60 4.76
CA GLN A 86 7.86 -19.89 3.36
C GLN A 86 7.49 -18.72 2.44
N ILE A 87 6.29 -18.17 2.59
CA ILE A 87 5.82 -17.02 1.80
C ILE A 87 6.71 -15.81 2.04
N LYS A 88 7.12 -15.55 3.28
CA LYS A 88 8.06 -14.49 3.61
C LYS A 88 9.40 -14.71 2.90
N GLN A 89 9.97 -15.91 2.99
CA GLN A 89 11.26 -16.23 2.34
C GLN A 89 11.20 -16.03 0.83
N LEU A 90 10.08 -16.36 0.18
CA LEU A 90 9.88 -16.07 -1.24
C LEU A 90 9.83 -14.57 -1.50
N LEU A 91 8.98 -13.84 -0.79
CA LEU A 91 8.77 -12.41 -1.02
C LEU A 91 9.99 -11.56 -0.66
N ASP A 92 10.87 -12.02 0.22
CA ASP A 92 12.14 -11.36 0.55
C ASP A 92 13.09 -11.31 -0.67
N VAL A 93 13.06 -12.30 -1.56
CA VAL A 93 13.96 -12.40 -2.73
C VAL A 93 13.30 -11.97 -4.06
N LEU A 94 12.01 -11.68 -4.04
CA LEU A 94 11.24 -11.24 -5.21
C LEU A 94 11.18 -9.71 -5.31
N PRO A 95 10.82 -9.15 -6.49
CA PRO A 95 10.50 -7.73 -6.64
C PRO A 95 9.41 -7.31 -5.67
N LEU A 96 9.46 -6.06 -5.21
CA LEU A 96 8.47 -5.46 -4.29
C LEU A 96 7.02 -5.62 -4.75
N ALA A 97 6.80 -5.52 -6.07
CA ALA A 97 5.49 -5.61 -6.69
C ALA A 97 4.92 -7.04 -6.66
N SER A 98 5.75 -8.04 -6.34
CA SER A 98 5.33 -9.44 -6.28
C SER A 98 4.41 -9.68 -5.09
N SER A 99 3.41 -10.53 -5.30
CA SER A 99 2.46 -10.90 -4.25
C SER A 99 2.16 -12.38 -4.26
N VAL A 100 1.83 -12.91 -3.09
CA VAL A 100 1.29 -14.26 -2.92
C VAL A 100 -0.18 -14.16 -2.61
N SER A 101 -1.00 -14.96 -3.28
CA SER A 101 -2.42 -15.12 -2.96
C SER A 101 -2.72 -16.57 -2.59
N ILE A 102 -3.52 -16.77 -1.55
CA ILE A 102 -4.01 -18.08 -1.13
C ILE A 102 -5.53 -18.06 -1.25
N THR A 103 -6.08 -18.87 -2.15
CA THR A 103 -7.52 -18.87 -2.44
C THR A 103 -8.03 -20.26 -2.83
N ARG A 104 -9.33 -20.39 -3.09
CA ARG A 104 -9.96 -21.60 -3.66
C ARG A 104 -9.96 -21.52 -5.18
N PRO A 105 -9.93 -22.66 -5.90
CA PRO A 105 -10.06 -22.66 -7.36
C PRO A 105 -11.29 -21.90 -7.88
N ALA A 106 -12.44 -22.05 -7.20
CA ALA A 106 -13.69 -21.36 -7.57
C ALA A 106 -13.64 -19.84 -7.36
N GLU A 107 -12.75 -19.37 -6.49
CA GLU A 107 -12.66 -17.97 -6.06
C GLU A 107 -11.49 -17.23 -6.74
N LEU A 108 -10.68 -17.94 -7.52
CA LEU A 108 -9.49 -17.44 -8.20
C LEU A 108 -9.73 -16.15 -9.01
N ALA A 109 -10.80 -16.12 -9.81
CA ALA A 109 -11.11 -14.96 -10.62
C ALA A 109 -11.46 -13.73 -9.76
N LYS A 110 -12.24 -13.93 -8.69
CA LYS A 110 -12.58 -12.83 -7.77
C LYS A 110 -11.34 -12.32 -7.04
N GLU A 111 -10.48 -13.23 -6.61
CA GLU A 111 -9.21 -12.90 -5.95
C GLU A 111 -8.25 -12.11 -6.86
N LEU A 112 -8.21 -12.43 -8.14
CA LEU A 112 -7.31 -11.76 -9.08
C LEU A 112 -7.82 -10.40 -9.57
N PHE A 113 -9.13 -10.24 -9.72
CA PHE A 113 -9.73 -9.12 -10.44
C PHE A 113 -10.64 -8.22 -9.60
N THR A 114 -10.71 -8.43 -8.28
CA THR A 114 -11.49 -7.55 -7.38
C THR A 114 -10.64 -6.99 -6.26
N HIS A 115 -11.02 -5.82 -5.74
CA HIS A 115 -10.29 -5.17 -4.65
C HIS A 115 -10.44 -5.87 -3.30
N LYS A 116 -11.59 -6.50 -3.05
CA LYS A 116 -11.82 -7.27 -1.81
C LYS A 116 -11.16 -8.65 -1.85
N GLY A 117 -11.00 -9.22 -3.04
CA GLY A 117 -10.53 -10.58 -3.17
C GLY A 117 -11.49 -11.61 -2.58
N SER A 118 -11.03 -12.85 -2.50
CA SER A 118 -11.72 -13.98 -1.85
C SER A 118 -10.67 -14.99 -1.43
N GLY A 119 -9.85 -14.58 -0.47
CA GLY A 119 -8.71 -15.33 0.02
C GLY A 119 -7.77 -14.46 0.84
N THR A 120 -6.52 -14.89 0.95
CA THR A 120 -5.48 -14.12 1.66
C THR A 120 -4.43 -13.63 0.69
N LEU A 121 -4.30 -12.31 0.60
CA LEU A 121 -3.28 -11.63 -0.18
C LEU A 121 -2.09 -11.23 0.69
N VAL A 122 -0.96 -11.89 0.52
CA VAL A 122 0.29 -11.59 1.25
C VAL A 122 1.24 -10.80 0.36
N ARG A 123 1.75 -9.70 0.90
CA ARG A 123 2.77 -8.86 0.27
C ARG A 123 3.94 -8.65 1.23
N ARG A 124 5.13 -8.42 0.68
CA ARG A 124 6.25 -7.96 1.51
C ARG A 124 5.88 -6.63 2.18
N GLY A 125 5.22 -5.77 1.41
CA GLY A 125 4.96 -4.39 1.78
C GLY A 125 6.24 -3.61 1.99
N GLU A 126 6.11 -2.43 2.58
CA GLU A 126 7.22 -1.53 2.82
C GLU A 126 7.11 -0.94 4.22
N LYS A 127 8.27 -0.79 4.86
CA LYS A 127 8.35 -0.02 6.10
C LYS A 127 7.99 1.44 5.83
N VAL A 128 7.32 2.05 6.80
CA VAL A 128 6.98 3.47 6.77
C VAL A 128 7.94 4.21 7.67
N MET A 129 8.74 5.09 7.09
CA MET A 129 9.61 6.01 7.81
C MET A 129 8.77 7.20 8.28
N ARG A 130 8.82 7.47 9.58
CA ARG A 130 8.25 8.66 10.21
C ARG A 130 9.36 9.65 10.49
N VAL A 131 9.25 10.87 9.96
CA VAL A 131 10.25 11.94 10.16
C VAL A 131 9.56 13.26 10.47
N ASP A 132 10.27 14.17 11.13
CA ASP A 132 9.84 15.53 11.47
C ASP A 132 10.74 16.62 10.87
N ASP A 133 11.80 16.24 10.16
CA ASP A 133 12.74 17.15 9.51
C ASP A 133 13.02 16.72 8.06
N TRP A 134 12.97 17.69 7.13
CA TRP A 134 13.29 17.48 5.72
C TRP A 134 14.69 16.88 5.50
N ARG A 135 15.65 17.17 6.38
CA ARG A 135 17.03 16.67 6.31
C ARG A 135 17.14 15.14 6.49
N GLN A 136 16.09 14.50 6.99
CA GLN A 136 16.02 13.04 7.15
C GLN A 136 15.55 12.34 5.87
N LEU A 137 15.15 13.08 4.83
CA LEU A 137 14.61 12.54 3.59
C LEU A 137 15.49 12.86 2.37
N ASP A 138 15.42 11.98 1.38
CA ASP A 138 15.88 12.23 0.02
C ASP A 138 14.85 13.11 -0.69
N LEU A 139 15.04 14.43 -0.61
CA LEU A 139 14.14 15.42 -1.19
C LEU A 139 14.02 15.30 -2.72
N PRO A 140 15.09 15.03 -3.49
CA PRO A 140 14.97 14.72 -4.92
C PRO A 140 14.01 13.55 -5.21
N ARG A 141 14.13 12.43 -4.49
CA ARG A 141 13.22 11.28 -4.66
C ARG A 141 11.79 11.62 -4.24
N LEU A 142 11.61 12.31 -3.11
CA LEU A 142 10.30 12.74 -2.65
C LEU A 142 9.62 13.69 -3.64
N ARG A 143 10.37 14.64 -4.22
CA ARG A 143 9.87 15.51 -5.28
C ARG A 143 9.40 14.69 -6.47
N SER A 144 10.22 13.75 -6.96
CA SER A 144 9.85 12.88 -8.07
C SER A 144 8.58 12.10 -7.78
N LEU A 145 8.46 11.52 -6.58
CA LEU A 145 7.25 10.81 -6.14
C LEU A 145 6.00 11.70 -6.21
N ILE A 146 6.08 12.91 -5.63
CA ILE A 146 4.97 13.87 -5.62
C ILE A 146 4.61 14.25 -7.06
N GLU A 147 5.59 14.63 -7.87
CA GLU A 147 5.35 15.09 -9.23
C GLU A 147 4.73 14.01 -10.12
N SER A 148 5.22 12.77 -10.01
CA SER A 148 4.64 11.61 -10.70
C SER A 148 3.23 11.27 -10.21
N SER A 149 2.97 11.34 -8.90
CA SER A 149 1.65 10.99 -8.34
C SER A 149 0.55 11.99 -8.70
N PHE A 150 0.91 13.28 -8.82
CA PHE A 150 -0.05 14.35 -9.14
C PHE A 150 -0.04 14.75 -10.61
N SER A 151 0.87 14.21 -11.42
CA SER A 151 1.11 14.60 -12.81
C SER A 151 1.32 16.11 -12.99
N ARG A 152 2.02 16.74 -12.04
CA ARG A 152 2.23 18.20 -11.94
C ARG A 152 3.59 18.51 -11.32
N ARG A 153 4.14 19.69 -11.59
CA ARG A 153 5.38 20.14 -10.94
C ARG A 153 5.09 20.66 -9.53
N LEU A 154 5.95 20.30 -8.59
CA LEU A 154 5.95 20.83 -7.24
C LEU A 154 6.65 22.20 -7.25
N ALA A 155 6.17 23.17 -6.47
CA ALA A 155 6.82 24.47 -6.38
C ALA A 155 8.34 24.31 -6.10
N PRO A 156 9.23 25.06 -6.79
CA PRO A 156 10.67 24.89 -6.62
C PRO A 156 11.11 25.10 -5.17
N ASP A 157 10.52 26.09 -4.50
CA ASP A 157 10.82 26.49 -3.12
C ASP A 157 9.95 25.79 -2.06
N TYR A 158 9.31 24.67 -2.42
CA TYR A 158 8.34 24.01 -1.54
C TYR A 158 8.96 23.54 -0.23
N PHE A 159 10.14 22.90 -0.25
CA PHE A 159 10.75 22.35 0.96
C PHE A 159 11.38 23.45 1.84
N GLU A 160 11.74 24.57 1.24
CA GLU A 160 12.30 25.74 1.90
C GLU A 160 11.22 26.55 2.62
N ARG A 161 10.07 26.75 1.98
CA ARG A 161 8.96 27.55 2.54
C ARG A 161 8.06 26.76 3.47
N THR A 162 7.95 25.45 3.26
CA THR A 162 6.99 24.61 4.00
C THR A 162 7.61 24.09 5.27
N ARG A 163 7.09 24.51 6.41
CA ARG A 163 7.46 23.95 7.71
C ARG A 163 6.85 22.56 7.86
N LEU A 164 7.69 21.54 7.88
CA LEU A 164 7.27 20.17 8.14
C LEU A 164 6.77 20.03 9.57
N ARG A 165 5.64 19.35 9.74
CA ARG A 165 5.20 18.82 11.04
C ARG A 165 5.63 17.37 11.17
N LEU A 166 5.17 16.54 10.24
CA LEU A 166 5.53 15.12 10.13
C LEU A 166 5.46 14.68 8.67
N ALA A 167 6.33 13.78 8.25
CA ALA A 167 6.18 13.04 7.01
C ALA A 167 6.21 11.53 7.29
N TYR A 168 5.36 10.80 6.58
CA TYR A 168 5.31 9.35 6.57
C TYR A 168 5.65 8.90 5.15
N VAL A 169 6.80 8.26 4.97
CA VAL A 169 7.33 7.92 3.64
C VAL A 169 7.66 6.43 3.60
N SER A 170 7.14 5.71 2.62
CA SER A 170 7.52 4.31 2.39
C SER A 170 9.03 4.22 2.13
N GLU A 171 9.71 3.18 2.60
CA GLU A 171 11.16 3.03 2.48
C GLU A 171 11.70 3.18 1.03
N ASN A 172 10.93 2.81 0.00
CA ASN A 172 11.32 2.96 -1.40
C ASN A 172 10.75 4.20 -2.09
N TYR A 173 10.18 5.16 -1.36
CA TYR A 173 9.60 6.40 -1.90
C TYR A 173 8.52 6.15 -2.98
N ARG A 174 7.66 5.14 -2.76
CA ARG A 174 6.49 4.86 -3.61
C ARG A 174 5.19 5.44 -3.05
N ALA A 175 5.16 5.76 -1.75
CA ALA A 175 4.09 6.50 -1.10
C ALA A 175 4.62 7.48 -0.05
N ALA A 176 3.97 8.64 0.06
CA ALA A 176 4.29 9.65 1.06
C ALA A 176 3.05 10.42 1.52
N LEU A 177 2.94 10.65 2.84
CA LEU A 177 2.06 11.64 3.43
C LEU A 177 2.89 12.74 4.08
N ILE A 178 2.54 13.99 3.79
CA ILE A 178 3.20 15.17 4.35
C ILE A 178 2.18 15.96 5.14
N LEU A 179 2.44 16.10 6.44
CA LEU A 179 1.66 16.89 7.38
C LEU A 179 2.44 18.17 7.68
N VAL A 180 1.73 19.28 7.67
CA VAL A 180 2.26 20.61 8.02
C VAL A 180 1.39 21.21 9.11
N ASP A 181 1.90 22.25 9.76
CA ASP A 181 1.08 23.00 10.69
C ASP A 181 0.00 23.79 9.95
N GLY A 182 -1.24 23.54 10.34
CA GLY A 182 -2.42 24.28 9.94
C GLY A 182 -2.72 25.42 10.92
N ASP A 183 -4.01 25.71 11.09
CA ASP A 183 -4.50 26.68 12.08
C ASP A 183 -4.63 26.03 13.47
N GLY A 184 -3.49 25.64 14.05
CA GLY A 184 -3.41 24.94 15.34
C GLY A 184 -3.63 23.43 15.28
N LEU A 185 -4.05 22.90 14.13
CA LEU A 185 -4.27 21.47 13.89
C LEU A 185 -3.38 20.93 12.77
N PRO A 186 -3.05 19.62 12.76
CA PRO A 186 -2.34 19.00 11.65
C PRO A 186 -3.13 19.13 10.33
N TYR A 187 -2.45 19.56 9.27
CA TYR A 187 -3.00 19.62 7.92
C TYR A 187 -2.26 18.65 7.00
N LEU A 188 -2.98 17.78 6.30
CA LEU A 188 -2.39 16.90 5.28
C LEU A 188 -2.24 17.68 3.97
N ASP A 189 -0.98 18.00 3.66
CA ASP A 189 -0.61 18.82 2.51
C ASP A 189 -0.34 18.00 1.26
N LYS A 190 0.25 16.81 1.41
CA LYS A 190 0.43 15.84 0.31
C LYS A 190 0.06 14.45 0.75
N PHE A 191 -0.66 13.75 -0.12
CA PHE A 191 -0.77 12.31 -0.12
C PHE A 191 -0.44 11.84 -1.54
N ALA A 192 0.77 11.31 -1.71
CA ALA A 192 1.33 10.87 -2.98
C ALA A 192 1.50 9.35 -2.96
N VAL A 193 1.03 8.66 -3.99
CA VAL A 193 1.19 7.21 -4.18
C VAL A 193 1.42 6.98 -5.67
N LEU A 194 2.55 6.36 -6.03
CA LEU A 194 2.85 6.00 -7.41
C LEU A 194 1.77 5.09 -7.98
N GLU A 195 1.48 5.24 -9.28
CA GLU A 195 0.47 4.44 -9.99
C GLU A 195 0.73 2.93 -9.86
N GLU A 196 1.99 2.49 -9.99
CA GLU A 196 2.39 1.09 -9.79
C GLU A 196 2.12 0.56 -8.38
N ALA A 197 2.11 1.44 -7.36
CA ALA A 197 1.82 1.07 -5.97
C ALA A 197 0.33 1.19 -5.62
N GLN A 198 -0.51 1.73 -6.52
CA GLN A 198 -1.95 1.77 -6.34
C GLN A 198 -2.53 0.37 -6.48
N GLY A 199 -3.40 -0.03 -5.55
CA GLY A 199 -3.92 -1.41 -5.47
C GLY A 199 -3.00 -2.41 -4.75
N GLU A 200 -1.74 -2.04 -4.47
CA GLU A 200 -0.85 -2.82 -3.60
C GLU A 200 -1.21 -2.68 -2.10
N GLY A 201 -2.13 -1.77 -1.76
CA GLY A 201 -2.48 -1.45 -0.38
C GLY A 201 -1.47 -0.53 0.30
N LEU A 202 -0.36 -0.16 -0.36
CA LEU A 202 0.67 0.71 0.21
C LEU A 202 0.11 2.06 0.68
N GLY A 203 -0.69 2.74 -0.15
CA GLY A 203 -1.31 4.01 0.22
C GLY A 203 -2.16 3.91 1.48
N ARG A 204 -2.95 2.83 1.62
CA ARG A 204 -3.72 2.55 2.84
C ARG A 204 -2.77 2.28 4.01
N ALA A 205 -1.73 1.48 3.84
CA ALA A 205 -0.77 1.18 4.91
C ALA A 205 -0.11 2.45 5.47
N VAL A 206 0.41 3.34 4.61
CA VAL A 206 1.01 4.60 5.07
C VAL A 206 -0.03 5.51 5.74
N TRP A 207 -1.27 5.55 5.24
CA TRP A 207 -2.36 6.29 5.85
C TRP A 207 -2.71 5.79 7.26
N HIS A 208 -2.79 4.48 7.48
CA HIS A 208 -3.13 3.92 8.79
C HIS A 208 -2.04 4.19 9.83
N VAL A 209 -0.76 4.10 9.45
CA VAL A 209 0.36 4.49 10.32
C VAL A 209 0.29 5.98 10.68
N MET A 210 -0.03 6.84 9.71
CA MET A 210 -0.21 8.27 9.96
C MET A 210 -1.39 8.52 10.91
N ARG A 211 -2.55 7.89 10.66
CA ARG A 211 -3.79 8.09 11.42
C ARG A 211 -3.69 7.60 12.87
N SER A 212 -2.95 6.53 13.13
CA SER A 212 -2.78 6.02 14.51
C SER A 212 -2.02 6.98 15.42
N GLU A 213 -1.17 7.84 14.85
CA GLU A 213 -0.38 8.84 15.58
C GLU A 213 -1.00 10.25 15.59
N ASN A 214 -1.96 10.52 14.70
CA ASN A 214 -2.57 11.82 14.53
C ASN A 214 -4.08 11.67 14.76
N PRO A 215 -4.59 11.88 15.99
CA PRO A 215 -6.00 11.62 16.29
C PRO A 215 -6.96 12.61 15.63
N GLY A 216 -6.47 13.76 15.16
CA GLY A 216 -7.25 14.74 14.42
C GLY A 216 -6.45 15.33 13.25
N LEU A 217 -7.09 15.41 12.08
CA LEU A 217 -6.47 15.85 10.83
C LEU A 217 -7.52 16.48 9.93
N TYR A 218 -7.11 17.47 9.15
CA TYR A 218 -7.94 18.02 8.09
C TYR A 218 -7.13 18.19 6.80
N TRP A 219 -7.83 18.16 5.66
CA TRP A 219 -7.20 18.28 4.35
C TRP A 219 -8.18 18.80 3.31
N ARG A 220 -7.67 19.04 2.10
CA ARG A 220 -8.51 19.40 0.95
C ARG A 220 -8.18 18.56 -0.27
N SER A 221 -9.18 18.39 -1.13
CA SER A 221 -9.04 17.69 -2.41
C SER A 221 -9.89 18.36 -3.48
N ARG A 222 -9.50 18.23 -4.75
CA ARG A 222 -10.29 18.71 -5.90
C ARG A 222 -11.55 17.86 -6.04
N HIS A 223 -12.64 18.42 -6.57
CA HIS A 223 -13.88 17.66 -6.82
C HIS A 223 -13.68 16.41 -7.69
N GLY A 224 -12.87 16.51 -8.76
CA GLY A 224 -12.60 15.40 -9.68
C GLY A 224 -11.42 14.50 -9.28
N ASN A 225 -10.91 14.58 -8.05
CA ASN A 225 -9.78 13.74 -7.65
C ASN A 225 -10.23 12.27 -7.48
N PRO A 226 -9.63 11.30 -8.20
CA PRO A 226 -10.03 9.88 -8.13
C PRO A 226 -9.89 9.26 -6.74
N VAL A 227 -9.08 9.84 -5.85
CA VAL A 227 -8.92 9.36 -4.47
C VAL A 227 -10.05 9.81 -3.53
N ASN A 228 -10.97 10.67 -3.97
CA ASN A 228 -12.05 11.17 -3.12
C ASN A 228 -12.92 10.08 -2.48
N PRO A 229 -13.29 8.97 -3.15
CA PRO A 229 -14.02 7.88 -2.49
C PRO A 229 -13.30 7.35 -1.24
N PHE A 230 -11.98 7.18 -1.31
CA PHE A 230 -11.17 6.82 -0.15
C PHE A 230 -11.23 7.90 0.95
N TYR A 231 -11.15 9.19 0.58
CA TYR A 231 -11.30 10.27 1.58
C TYR A 231 -12.69 10.31 2.22
N PHE A 232 -13.75 9.99 1.49
CA PHE A 232 -15.11 9.89 2.06
C PHE A 232 -15.23 8.70 3.02
N GLU A 233 -14.56 7.58 2.74
CA GLU A 233 -14.51 6.42 3.65
C GLU A 233 -13.74 6.74 4.94
N GLU A 234 -12.65 7.51 4.85
CA GLU A 234 -11.76 7.76 5.98
C GLU A 234 -12.12 8.98 6.83
N ALA A 235 -12.92 9.91 6.31
CA ALA A 235 -13.29 11.14 7.00
C ALA A 235 -14.52 10.99 7.90
N ASP A 236 -14.55 11.73 9.01
CA ASP A 236 -15.74 11.87 9.85
C ASP A 236 -16.71 12.92 9.29
N GLY A 237 -16.20 13.85 8.47
CA GLY A 237 -16.99 14.90 7.84
C GLY A 237 -16.34 15.49 6.60
N CYS A 238 -17.18 16.09 5.75
CA CYS A 238 -16.76 16.77 4.53
C CYS A 238 -17.63 18.01 4.27
N CYS A 239 -17.00 19.09 3.79
CA CYS A 239 -17.66 20.33 3.38
C CYS A 239 -17.12 20.75 2.00
N LYS A 240 -18.00 21.29 1.15
CA LYS A 240 -17.59 21.88 -0.14
C LYS A 240 -17.29 23.36 0.08
N ALA A 241 -16.09 23.79 -0.34
CA ALA A 241 -15.66 25.18 -0.25
C ALA A 241 -15.05 25.62 -1.60
N GLY A 242 -15.86 26.30 -2.41
CA GLY A 242 -15.48 26.72 -3.77
C GLY A 242 -15.14 25.52 -4.65
N GLN A 243 -13.86 25.41 -5.02
CA GLN A 243 -13.30 24.38 -5.91
C GLN A 243 -12.71 23.16 -5.16
N TRP A 244 -12.96 23.07 -3.85
CA TRP A 244 -12.39 22.08 -2.96
C TRP A 244 -13.48 21.31 -2.21
N HIS A 245 -13.23 20.02 -1.99
CA HIS A 245 -13.73 19.31 -0.82
C HIS A 245 -12.74 19.53 0.32
N VAL A 246 -13.25 19.90 1.49
CA VAL A 246 -12.52 19.94 2.75
C VAL A 246 -13.00 18.77 3.59
N PHE A 247 -12.06 17.91 4.00
CA PHE A 247 -12.33 16.72 4.79
C PHE A 247 -11.66 16.86 6.15
N TRP A 248 -12.21 16.19 7.15
CA TRP A 248 -11.61 16.08 8.47
C TRP A 248 -11.98 14.78 9.16
N TYR A 249 -11.16 14.36 10.12
CA TYR A 249 -11.51 13.38 11.13
C TYR A 249 -10.99 13.83 12.50
N GLY A 250 -11.59 13.32 13.58
CA GLY A 250 -11.18 13.58 14.96
C GLY A 250 -11.34 15.02 15.43
N ILE A 251 -12.08 15.84 14.69
CA ILE A 251 -12.35 17.25 15.00
C ILE A 251 -13.86 17.42 15.17
N ALA A 252 -14.30 17.63 16.41
CA ALA A 252 -15.73 17.64 16.77
C ALA A 252 -16.32 19.04 16.97
N ALA A 253 -15.52 20.01 17.43
CA ALA A 253 -16.03 21.35 17.72
C ALA A 253 -16.30 22.11 16.42
N PHE A 254 -17.53 22.61 16.25
CA PHE A 254 -17.94 23.38 15.05
C PHE A 254 -17.03 24.57 14.76
N ALA A 255 -16.59 25.29 15.80
CA ALA A 255 -15.67 26.41 15.64
C ALA A 255 -14.31 25.98 15.05
N ASP A 256 -13.81 24.79 15.40
CA ASP A 256 -12.55 24.27 14.88
C ASP A 256 -12.73 23.80 13.42
N ILE A 257 -13.87 23.16 13.12
CA ILE A 257 -14.21 22.75 11.75
C ILE A 257 -14.31 23.99 10.84
N GLU A 258 -14.97 25.06 11.29
CA GLU A 258 -15.08 26.31 10.53
C GLU A 258 -13.68 26.90 10.25
N ARG A 259 -12.80 26.94 11.25
CA ARG A 259 -11.40 27.36 11.06
C ARG A 259 -10.65 26.48 10.07
N CYS A 260 -10.82 25.16 10.13
CA CYS A 260 -10.24 24.22 9.16
C CYS A 260 -10.70 24.51 7.72
N VAL A 261 -12.01 24.73 7.51
CA VAL A 261 -12.58 25.06 6.19
C VAL A 261 -12.02 26.39 5.67
N ALA A 262 -11.99 27.43 6.50
CA ALA A 262 -11.41 28.72 6.13
C ALA A 262 -9.91 28.60 5.78
N SER A 263 -9.15 27.87 6.60
CA SER A 263 -7.72 27.59 6.39
C SER A 263 -7.48 26.88 5.05
N CYS A 264 -8.28 25.86 4.73
CA CYS A 264 -8.20 25.15 3.45
C CYS A 264 -8.52 26.03 2.24
N ALA A 265 -9.46 26.96 2.36
CA ALA A 265 -9.79 27.88 1.27
C ALA A 265 -8.67 28.90 1.03
N ALA A 266 -8.02 29.38 2.09
CA ALA A 266 -6.96 30.38 2.02
C ALA A 266 -5.58 29.83 1.63
N LYS A 267 -5.29 28.54 1.87
CA LYS A 267 -3.97 27.96 1.59
C LYS A 267 -3.59 28.08 0.09
N PRO A 268 -2.38 28.55 -0.26
CA PRO A 268 -1.95 28.67 -1.65
C PRO A 268 -1.83 27.29 -2.31
N GLN A 269 -1.85 27.26 -3.65
CA GLN A 269 -1.58 26.03 -4.40
C GLN A 269 -0.07 25.78 -4.41
N THR A 270 0.34 24.56 -4.08
CA THR A 270 1.76 24.16 -4.03
C THR A 270 2.19 23.35 -5.25
N LEU A 271 1.25 23.02 -6.14
CA LEU A 271 1.48 22.31 -7.40
C LEU A 271 1.15 23.24 -8.55
N SER A 272 1.85 23.11 -9.67
CA SER A 272 1.59 23.87 -10.88
C SER A 272 0.19 23.59 -11.45
N ALA A 273 -0.24 24.43 -12.39
CA ALA A 273 -1.34 24.10 -13.28
C ALA A 273 -1.05 22.78 -14.03
N PRO A 274 -2.08 22.05 -14.49
CA PRO A 274 -1.88 20.86 -15.32
C PRO A 274 -1.00 21.21 -16.52
N VAL A 275 -0.03 20.36 -16.85
CA VAL A 275 0.65 20.43 -18.14
C VAL A 275 -0.37 19.92 -19.16
N GLU A 276 -0.78 20.76 -20.11
CA GLU A 276 -1.57 20.28 -21.26
C GLU A 276 -0.73 19.20 -21.95
N GLN A 277 -1.24 17.97 -21.96
CA GLN A 277 -0.71 16.94 -22.84
C GLN A 277 -1.02 17.39 -24.26
N VAL A 278 -0.01 17.89 -24.96
CA VAL A 278 -0.09 18.09 -26.41
C VAL A 278 -0.35 16.70 -27.01
N ALA A 279 -1.49 16.59 -27.70
CA ALA A 279 -1.96 15.39 -28.37
C ALA A 279 -0.97 14.89 -29.43
#